data_AF-A0A6P8ZNR8-F1
#
_entry.id   AF-A0A6P8ZNR8-F1
#
_cell.length_a   1.000
_cell.length_b   1.000
_cell.length_c   1.000
_cell.angle_alpha   90.00
_cell.angle_beta   90.00
_cell.angle_gamma   90.00
#
_symmetry.space_group_name_H-M   'P 1'
#
loop_
_entity.id
_entity.type
_entity.pdbx_description
1 polymer ?
#
loop_
_entity_poly.entity_id
_entity_poly.type
_entity_poly.pdbx_seq_one_letter_code
_entity_poly.pdbx_strand_id
1 'polypeptide(L)'
;MKKMKMKLTSIPKEILVDLQYNLIDVKLLQRNVLDKSDFILLNSYSTNQEKVEILMELMRNKTEEDHDNFLEIMEEDYKWLRDKCDLFFTKLRMDNLSKKPQEILPSSDPVVESEDTTTEENDRSSSPPAMKNPSSPDSTAVLTRCIKKETDFEKKINDASSKNLHTGSVSKKNDKASKINEQTFNQTITPEMMTIVRRNHRVVRKWSTLAHILGMTKIVHTLRMRMVMSGEDADACVLYLLEEWKGGQPKEATLGRLISALREEEFNDVADELEEKFALIDDSEQ
;
A
#
# COMPACT_ATOMS: atom_id res chain seq x y z
N MET A 1 -20.23 21.95 -9.13
CA MET A 1 -19.92 21.50 -7.75
C MET A 1 -19.05 22.55 -7.07
N LYS A 2 -19.55 23.21 -6.00
CA LYS A 2 -18.75 24.16 -5.20
C LYS A 2 -17.68 23.37 -4.43
N LYS A 3 -16.40 23.67 -4.65
CA LYS A 3 -15.30 23.09 -3.86
C LYS A 3 -15.39 23.64 -2.42
N MET A 4 -15.95 22.86 -1.50
CA MET A 4 -15.87 23.13 -0.07
C MET A 4 -14.38 23.11 0.30
N LYS A 5 -13.79 24.28 0.52
CA LYS A 5 -12.45 24.41 1.10
C LYS A 5 -12.56 24.17 2.61
N MET A 6 -12.77 22.92 3.02
CA MET A 6 -12.59 22.57 4.41
C MET A 6 -11.10 22.74 4.75
N LYS A 7 -10.79 23.26 5.94
CA LYS A 7 -9.44 23.28 6.47
C LYS A 7 -9.08 21.84 6.84
N LEU A 8 -8.77 21.03 5.84
CA LEU A 8 -8.29 19.67 6.06
C LEU A 8 -7.01 19.79 6.90
N THR A 9 -6.99 19.13 8.06
CA THR A 9 -5.72 18.71 8.64
C THR A 9 -4.99 17.95 7.54
N SER A 10 -3.79 18.39 7.18
CA SER A 10 -3.13 17.91 5.97
C SER A 10 -3.00 16.39 6.03
N ILE A 11 -3.69 15.69 5.12
CA ILE A 11 -3.51 14.25 4.94
C ILE A 11 -2.01 14.03 4.64
N PRO A 12 -1.34 13.08 5.32
CA PRO A 12 0.05 12.75 5.02
C PRO A 12 0.23 12.47 3.52
N LYS A 13 1.22 13.11 2.89
CA LYS A 13 1.42 13.03 1.44
C LYS A 13 1.68 11.60 0.98
N GLU A 14 2.33 10.81 1.83
CA GLU A 14 2.67 9.43 1.55
C GLU A 14 1.44 8.54 1.45
N ILE A 15 0.41 8.80 2.25
CA ILE A 15 -0.88 8.09 2.11
C ILE A 15 -1.49 8.39 0.74
N LEU A 16 -1.47 9.65 0.30
CA LEU A 16 -2.03 10.06 -1.00
C LEU A 16 -1.30 9.46 -2.21
N VAL A 17 0.02 9.28 -2.09
CA VAL A 17 0.87 8.80 -3.20
C VAL A 17 0.92 7.27 -3.24
N ASP A 18 1.08 6.63 -2.09
CA ASP A 18 1.41 5.20 -2.04
C ASP A 18 0.15 4.32 -1.95
N LEU A 19 -0.96 4.83 -1.40
CA LEU A 19 -2.20 4.06 -1.27
C LEU A 19 -2.93 3.95 -2.61
N GLN A 20 -3.18 2.73 -3.07
CA GLN A 20 -4.00 2.47 -4.27
C GLN A 20 -5.39 2.02 -3.84
N TYR A 21 -6.40 2.86 -4.06
CA TYR A 21 -7.79 2.60 -3.67
C TYR A 21 -8.32 1.29 -4.25
N ASN A 22 -8.05 1.03 -5.54
CA ASN A 22 -8.54 -0.16 -6.24
C ASN A 22 -7.97 -1.49 -5.68
N LEU A 23 -6.95 -1.45 -4.81
CA LEU A 23 -6.41 -2.64 -4.17
C LEU A 23 -7.09 -2.96 -2.83
N ILE A 24 -7.79 -1.99 -2.25
CA ILE A 24 -8.40 -2.11 -0.92
C ILE A 24 -9.92 -1.97 -0.94
N ASP A 25 -10.50 -1.49 -2.03
CA ASP A 25 -11.93 -1.16 -2.16
C ASP A 25 -12.86 -2.33 -1.82
N VAL A 26 -12.54 -3.53 -2.31
CA VAL A 26 -13.29 -4.76 -2.00
C VAL A 26 -13.21 -5.08 -0.52
N LYS A 27 -12.03 -4.95 0.11
CA LYS A 27 -11.84 -5.24 1.55
C LYS A 27 -12.55 -4.21 2.42
N LEU A 28 -12.54 -2.94 2.02
CA LEU A 28 -13.26 -1.85 2.70
C LEU A 28 -14.76 -2.11 2.74
N LEU A 29 -15.34 -2.61 1.64
CA LEU A 29 -16.75 -2.99 1.58
C LEU A 29 -17.05 -4.27 2.38
N GLN A 30 -16.18 -5.29 2.30
CA GLN A 30 -16.35 -6.55 3.03
C GLN A 30 -16.32 -6.37 4.55
N ARG A 31 -15.47 -5.47 5.05
CA ARG A 31 -15.36 -5.17 6.48
C ARG A 31 -16.31 -4.05 6.94
N ASN A 32 -17.25 -3.63 6.10
CA ASN A 32 -18.24 -2.57 6.36
C ASN A 32 -17.63 -1.20 6.75
N VAL A 33 -16.35 -0.95 6.43
CA VAL A 33 -15.71 0.36 6.64
C VAL A 33 -16.39 1.42 5.77
N LEU A 34 -16.73 1.03 4.53
CA LEU A 34 -17.49 1.84 3.59
C LEU A 34 -18.85 1.22 3.34
N ASP A 35 -19.87 2.07 3.25
CA ASP A 35 -21.17 1.63 2.78
C ASP A 35 -21.24 1.62 1.24
N LYS A 36 -22.36 1.15 0.69
CA LYS A 36 -22.56 1.10 -0.77
C LYS A 36 -22.58 2.51 -1.39
N SER A 37 -23.04 3.52 -0.65
CA SER A 37 -23.17 4.89 -1.13
C SER A 37 -21.79 5.55 -1.25
N ASP A 38 -20.95 5.39 -0.22
CA ASP A 38 -19.55 5.77 -0.15
C ASP A 38 -18.77 5.15 -1.31
N PHE A 39 -18.97 3.86 -1.55
CA PHE A 39 -18.32 3.13 -2.65
C PHE A 39 -18.70 3.70 -4.03
N ILE A 40 -19.98 3.99 -4.26
CA ILE A 40 -20.44 4.62 -5.51
C ILE A 40 -19.84 6.02 -5.66
N LEU A 41 -19.80 6.80 -4.58
CA LEU A 41 -19.21 8.12 -4.57
C LEU A 41 -17.72 8.06 -4.93
N LEU A 42 -16.95 7.19 -4.29
CA LEU A 42 -15.51 7.03 -4.55
C LEU A 42 -15.24 6.58 -6.00
N ASN A 43 -16.07 5.70 -6.54
CA ASN A 43 -15.94 5.27 -7.94
C ASN A 43 -16.38 6.31 -8.97
N SER A 44 -17.01 7.41 -8.56
CA SER A 44 -17.30 8.53 -9.45
C SER A 44 -16.07 9.40 -9.77
N TYR A 45 -15.00 9.31 -8.96
CA TYR A 45 -13.76 10.03 -9.18
C TYR A 45 -12.83 9.29 -10.14
N SER A 46 -12.14 10.04 -10.99
CA SER A 46 -11.34 9.47 -12.09
C SER A 46 -9.90 9.15 -11.67
N THR A 47 -9.32 9.91 -10.75
CA THR A 47 -7.92 9.71 -10.33
C THR A 47 -7.83 9.00 -8.99
N ASN A 48 -6.83 8.12 -8.82
CA ASN A 48 -6.60 7.43 -7.55
C ASN A 48 -6.37 8.41 -6.39
N GLN A 49 -5.65 9.50 -6.64
CA GLN A 49 -5.36 10.50 -5.63
C GLN A 49 -6.64 11.17 -5.10
N GLU A 50 -7.59 11.54 -5.99
CA GLU A 50 -8.89 12.08 -5.57
C GLU A 50 -9.69 11.05 -4.77
N LYS A 51 -9.68 9.78 -5.20
CA LYS A 51 -10.35 8.70 -4.45
C LYS A 51 -9.79 8.57 -3.04
N VAL A 52 -8.46 8.54 -2.89
CA VAL A 52 -7.82 8.45 -1.57
C VAL A 52 -8.10 9.69 -0.72
N GLU A 53 -8.05 10.89 -1.31
CA GLU A 53 -8.37 12.12 -0.59
C GLU A 53 -9.80 12.11 -0.03
N ILE A 54 -10.77 11.71 -0.86
CA ILE A 54 -12.17 11.60 -0.45
C ILE A 54 -12.37 10.46 0.54
N LEU A 55 -11.68 9.33 0.37
CA LEU A 55 -11.70 8.22 1.33
C LEU A 55 -11.25 8.68 2.71
N MET A 56 -10.10 9.37 2.79
CA MET A 56 -9.58 9.89 4.06
C MET A 56 -10.52 10.94 4.67
N GLU A 57 -11.24 11.69 3.85
CA GLU A 57 -12.27 12.62 4.31
C GLU A 57 -13.51 11.90 4.87
N LEU A 58 -13.99 10.84 4.22
CA LEU A 58 -15.07 10.00 4.72
C LEU A 58 -14.69 9.37 6.06
N MET A 59 -13.47 8.85 6.16
CA MET A 59 -12.94 8.24 7.39
C MET A 59 -12.93 9.21 8.58
N ARG A 60 -12.89 10.53 8.37
CA ARG A 60 -12.93 11.50 9.48
C ARG A 60 -14.22 11.41 10.30
N ASN A 61 -15.32 11.04 9.67
CA ASN A 61 -16.65 11.00 10.28
C ASN A 61 -17.06 9.57 10.68
N LYS A 62 -16.20 8.58 10.43
CA LYS A 62 -16.44 7.18 10.77
C LYS A 62 -16.14 6.91 12.24
N THR A 63 -16.63 5.78 12.73
CA THR A 63 -16.47 5.36 14.13
C THR A 63 -15.05 4.86 14.40
N GLU A 64 -14.69 4.71 15.67
CA GLU A 64 -13.39 4.14 16.06
C GLU A 64 -13.25 2.68 15.58
N GLU A 65 -14.34 1.92 15.60
CA GLU A 65 -14.38 0.55 15.05
C GLU A 65 -14.08 0.51 13.54
N ASP A 66 -14.60 1.48 12.78
CA ASP A 66 -14.29 1.59 11.35
C ASP A 66 -12.82 1.95 11.11
N HIS A 67 -12.21 2.76 12.00
CA HIS A 67 -10.79 3.10 11.93
C HIS A 67 -9.92 1.88 12.18
N ASP A 68 -10.23 1.07 13.19
CA ASP A 68 -9.51 -0.16 13.48
C ASP A 68 -9.63 -1.17 12.33
N ASN A 69 -10.83 -1.37 11.80
CA ASN A 69 -11.06 -2.22 10.63
C ASN A 69 -10.26 -1.74 9.40
N PHE A 70 -10.16 -0.42 9.19
CA PHE A 70 -9.33 0.14 8.13
C PHE A 70 -7.83 -0.14 8.36
N LEU A 71 -7.34 0.04 9.59
CA LEU A 71 -5.93 -0.22 9.93
C LEU A 71 -5.56 -1.69 9.78
N GLU A 72 -6.47 -2.62 10.07
CA GLU A 72 -6.25 -4.05 9.81
C GLU A 72 -6.13 -4.34 8.30
N ILE A 73 -6.93 -3.70 7.45
CA ILE A 73 -6.78 -3.81 5.99
C ILE A 73 -5.41 -3.26 5.55
N MET A 74 -4.97 -2.16 6.15
CA MET A 74 -3.64 -1.60 5.87
C MET A 74 -2.52 -2.54 6.32
N GLU A 75 -2.64 -3.24 7.44
CA GLU A 75 -1.61 -4.19 7.90
C GLU A 75 -1.36 -5.31 6.89
N GLU A 76 -2.41 -5.76 6.19
CA GLU A 76 -2.31 -6.86 5.21
C GLU A 76 -1.51 -6.47 3.95
N ASP A 77 -1.81 -5.32 3.34
CA ASP A 77 -1.27 -4.96 2.02
C ASP A 77 -0.32 -3.74 2.05
N TYR A 78 -0.39 -2.92 3.09
CA TYR A 78 0.29 -1.64 3.23
C TYR A 78 0.86 -1.43 4.64
N LYS A 79 1.53 -2.46 5.18
CA LYS A 79 2.08 -2.43 6.54
C LYS A 79 2.89 -1.16 6.85
N TRP A 80 3.63 -0.62 5.88
CA TRP A 80 4.42 0.61 6.06
C TRP A 80 3.57 1.91 6.09
N LEU A 81 2.34 1.90 5.56
CA LEU A 81 1.41 3.03 5.66
C LEU A 81 0.52 2.95 6.90
N ARG A 82 0.32 1.75 7.45
CA ARG A 82 -0.54 1.48 8.60
C ARG A 82 -0.25 2.43 9.77
N ASP A 83 1.02 2.59 10.15
CA ASP A 83 1.42 3.50 11.23
C ASP A 83 1.15 4.98 10.93
N LYS A 84 1.24 5.38 9.65
CA LYS A 84 0.93 6.76 9.23
C LYS A 84 -0.59 7.03 9.30
N CYS A 85 -1.40 6.04 8.93
CA CYS A 85 -2.85 6.09 9.06
C CYS A 85 -3.27 6.16 10.54
N ASP A 86 -2.66 5.34 11.40
CA ASP A 86 -2.94 5.34 12.84
C ASP A 86 -2.61 6.69 13.49
N LEU A 87 -1.44 7.25 13.16
CA LEU A 87 -1.06 8.58 13.64
C LEU A 87 -2.06 9.65 13.17
N PHE A 88 -2.55 9.54 11.94
CA PHE A 88 -3.56 10.46 11.40
C PHE A 88 -4.89 10.36 12.17
N PHE A 89 -5.41 9.15 12.42
CA PHE A 89 -6.65 8.97 13.19
C PHE A 89 -6.50 9.38 14.65
N THR A 90 -5.35 9.11 15.27
CA THR A 90 -5.03 9.58 16.62
C THR A 90 -5.04 11.10 16.70
N LYS A 91 -4.44 11.79 15.73
CA LYS A 91 -4.50 13.26 15.67
C LYS A 91 -5.93 13.77 15.50
N LEU A 92 -6.72 13.11 14.66
CA LEU A 92 -8.12 13.46 14.45
C LEU A 92 -8.95 13.34 15.74
N ARG A 93 -8.73 12.27 16.52
CA ARG A 93 -9.37 12.06 17.83
C ARG A 93 -9.02 13.19 18.80
N MET A 94 -7.74 13.56 18.86
CA MET A 94 -7.27 14.66 19.72
C MET A 94 -7.89 16.02 19.32
N ASP A 95 -8.02 16.28 18.02
CA ASP A 95 -8.62 17.51 17.51
C ASP A 95 -10.13 17.60 17.84
N ASN A 96 -10.84 16.46 17.85
CA ASN A 96 -12.26 16.40 18.21
C ASN A 96 -12.49 16.60 19.72
N LEU A 97 -11.59 16.11 20.58
CA LEU A 97 -11.65 16.34 22.04
C LEU A 97 -11.41 17.81 22.40
N SER A 98 -10.56 18.51 21.66
CA SER A 98 -10.27 19.93 21.87
C SER A 98 -11.46 20.84 21.53
N LYS A 99 -12.34 20.39 20.62
CA LYS A 99 -13.58 21.10 20.26
C LYS A 99 -14.74 20.85 21.23
N LYS A 100 -14.43 20.59 22.51
CA LYS A 100 -15.46 20.43 23.55
C LYS A 100 -16.44 21.61 23.43
N PRO A 101 -17.75 21.38 23.26
CA PRO A 101 -18.70 22.46 23.14
C PRO A 101 -18.53 23.34 24.37
N GLN A 102 -18.20 24.62 24.16
CA GLN A 102 -18.40 25.60 25.22
C GLN A 102 -19.87 25.46 25.57
N GLU A 103 -20.16 24.84 26.72
CA GLU A 103 -21.48 24.84 27.31
C GLU A 103 -21.94 26.29 27.25
N ILE A 104 -22.95 26.52 26.41
CA ILE A 104 -23.73 27.73 26.45
C ILE A 104 -24.33 27.69 27.85
N LEU A 105 -23.68 28.40 28.78
CA LEU A 105 -24.19 28.63 30.12
C LEU A 105 -25.66 29.01 29.94
N PRO A 106 -26.60 28.26 30.56
CA PRO A 106 -28.01 28.60 30.45
C PRO A 106 -28.18 30.01 30.99
N SER A 107 -28.46 30.96 30.10
CA SER A 107 -28.88 32.30 30.50
C SER A 107 -30.15 32.11 31.31
N SER A 108 -30.09 32.55 32.56
CA SER A 108 -31.15 32.42 33.53
C SER A 108 -32.31 33.34 33.13
N ASP A 109 -33.18 32.87 32.22
CA ASP A 109 -34.47 33.52 31.95
C ASP A 109 -35.61 32.77 32.67
N PRO A 110 -36.56 33.51 33.26
CA PRO A 110 -37.52 32.96 34.20
C PRO A 110 -38.65 32.18 33.53
N VAL A 111 -39.04 31.13 34.24
CA VAL A 111 -40.19 30.24 34.04
C VAL A 111 -41.47 31.02 33.75
N VAL A 112 -42.07 30.79 32.59
CA VAL A 112 -43.49 31.03 32.34
C VAL A 112 -44.13 29.68 32.10
N GLU A 113 -44.88 29.22 33.10
CA GLU A 113 -45.82 28.11 32.97
C GLU A 113 -46.92 28.48 31.97
N SER A 114 -47.19 27.59 31.03
CA SER A 114 -48.48 27.52 30.36
C SER A 114 -48.77 26.08 29.96
N GLU A 115 -49.92 25.64 30.44
CA GLU A 115 -50.46 24.29 30.48
C GLU A 115 -50.94 23.78 29.11
N ASP A 116 -51.08 22.45 29.06
CA ASP A 116 -52.18 21.68 28.46
C ASP A 116 -52.38 21.70 26.94
N THR A 117 -52.27 20.52 26.27
CA THR A 117 -53.42 19.86 25.61
C THR A 117 -53.03 18.57 24.83
N THR A 118 -53.65 17.47 25.26
CA THR A 118 -54.31 16.38 24.49
C THR A 118 -53.62 15.65 23.32
N THR A 119 -53.44 14.34 23.55
CA THR A 119 -54.08 13.19 22.85
C THR A 119 -54.32 13.30 21.34
N GLU A 120 -53.73 12.40 20.55
CA GLU A 120 -54.49 11.63 19.55
C GLU A 120 -53.71 10.38 19.08
N GLU A 121 -54.33 9.22 19.34
CA GLU A 121 -54.00 7.92 18.78
C GLU A 121 -54.30 7.90 17.28
N ASN A 122 -53.42 7.32 16.47
CA ASN A 122 -53.79 6.95 15.10
C ASN A 122 -53.22 5.57 14.75
N ASP A 123 -54.03 4.58 15.06
CA ASP A 123 -53.99 3.23 14.50
C ASP A 123 -54.28 3.29 12.98
N ARG A 124 -53.37 2.77 12.16
CA ARG A 124 -53.72 2.27 10.82
C ARG A 124 -52.83 1.14 10.36
N SER A 125 -53.30 -0.06 10.66
CA SER A 125 -53.05 -1.29 9.90
C SER A 125 -53.26 -1.09 8.40
N SER A 126 -52.32 -1.56 7.57
CA SER A 126 -52.59 -2.21 6.27
C SER A 126 -51.30 -2.80 5.67
N SER A 127 -51.30 -4.13 5.52
CA SER A 127 -50.48 -4.93 4.60
C SER A 127 -51.45 -5.82 3.80
N PRO A 128 -51.05 -6.56 2.75
CA PRO A 128 -50.17 -6.27 1.60
C PRO A 128 -50.95 -6.53 0.26
N PRO A 129 -50.29 -6.55 -0.92
CA PRO A 129 -50.13 -7.87 -1.54
C PRO A 129 -48.83 -8.10 -2.33
N ALA A 130 -48.49 -9.38 -2.40
CA ALA A 130 -47.42 -9.97 -3.19
C ALA A 130 -47.63 -9.80 -4.71
N MET A 131 -46.57 -9.41 -5.42
CA MET A 131 -46.50 -9.56 -6.88
C MET A 131 -45.12 -10.04 -7.34
N LYS A 132 -45.11 -11.33 -7.69
CA LYS A 132 -44.54 -11.98 -8.88
C LYS A 132 -43.23 -11.43 -9.50
N ASN A 133 -42.22 -12.28 -9.42
CA ASN A 133 -41.06 -12.40 -10.31
C ASN A 133 -41.43 -12.30 -11.80
N PRO A 134 -40.52 -11.71 -12.60
CA PRO A 134 -40.10 -12.37 -13.82
C PRO A 134 -38.58 -12.53 -13.90
N SER A 135 -38.21 -13.77 -14.20
CA SER A 135 -36.92 -14.25 -14.68
C SER A 135 -36.52 -13.67 -16.05
N SER A 136 -35.21 -13.75 -16.34
CA SER A 136 -34.54 -13.83 -17.66
C SER A 136 -33.67 -12.61 -18.04
N PRO A 137 -32.71 -12.73 -18.98
CA PRO A 137 -31.50 -13.58 -18.95
C PRO A 137 -30.21 -12.78 -19.25
N ASP A 138 -29.09 -13.49 -19.24
CA ASP A 138 -27.75 -13.19 -19.78
C ASP A 138 -27.53 -11.90 -20.58
N SER A 139 -26.53 -11.13 -20.17
CA SER A 139 -25.75 -10.26 -21.06
C SER A 139 -24.30 -10.18 -20.61
N THR A 140 -23.55 -11.21 -20.99
CA THR A 140 -22.11 -11.19 -21.19
C THR A 140 -21.79 -10.25 -22.36
N ALA A 141 -21.61 -8.96 -22.06
CA ALA A 141 -21.07 -8.00 -23.01
C ALA A 141 -19.61 -7.70 -22.66
N VAL A 142 -18.74 -8.30 -23.46
CA VAL A 142 -17.32 -8.04 -23.64
C VAL A 142 -17.05 -6.53 -23.73
N LEU A 143 -16.34 -5.96 -22.76
CA LEU A 143 -15.86 -4.58 -22.82
C LEU A 143 -14.37 -4.57 -23.25
N THR A 144 -14.12 -4.82 -24.54
CA THR A 144 -12.83 -4.50 -25.16
C THR A 144 -12.77 -3.00 -25.40
N ARG A 145 -12.04 -2.26 -24.56
CA ARG A 145 -11.79 -0.82 -24.79
C ARG A 145 -10.30 -0.56 -24.96
N CYS A 146 -10.00 0.01 -26.13
CA CYS A 146 -8.71 0.42 -26.65
C CYS A 146 -7.85 1.20 -25.64
N ILE A 147 -6.61 0.74 -25.46
CA ILE A 147 -5.53 1.56 -24.91
C ILE A 147 -4.75 2.12 -26.11
N LYS A 148 -4.91 3.42 -26.36
CA LYS A 148 -4.01 4.19 -27.22
C LYS A 148 -2.72 4.43 -26.45
N LYS A 149 -1.62 4.17 -27.15
CA LYS A 149 -0.22 4.39 -26.75
C LYS A 149 0.02 5.85 -26.39
N GLU A 150 0.63 6.10 -25.24
CA GLU A 150 1.51 7.26 -25.04
C GLU A 150 2.78 6.77 -24.34
N THR A 151 3.84 6.74 -25.14
CA THR A 151 5.25 6.69 -24.75
C THR A 151 5.70 8.09 -24.33
N ASP A 152 6.85 8.13 -23.65
CA ASP A 152 7.66 9.31 -23.28
C ASP A 152 7.40 9.89 -21.89
N PHE A 153 8.04 9.27 -20.88
CA PHE A 153 8.55 10.01 -19.72
C PHE A 153 9.88 9.44 -19.26
N GLU A 154 10.95 9.87 -19.92
CA GLU A 154 12.31 9.80 -19.41
C GLU A 154 12.73 11.19 -18.92
N LYS A 155 13.44 11.21 -17.78
CA LYS A 155 14.60 12.08 -17.47
C LYS A 155 14.52 12.90 -16.17
N LYS A 156 15.60 12.73 -15.40
CA LYS A 156 16.10 13.47 -14.22
C LYS A 156 15.47 13.10 -12.86
N ILE A 157 16.26 12.44 -12.02
CA ILE A 157 16.85 13.02 -10.80
C ILE A 157 17.98 12.08 -10.35
N ASN A 158 19.21 12.61 -10.36
CA ASN A 158 20.33 12.12 -9.57
C ASN A 158 20.56 13.12 -8.42
N ASP A 159 21.26 12.60 -7.42
CA ASP A 159 21.99 13.25 -6.32
C ASP A 159 21.34 13.33 -4.94
N ALA A 160 22.20 13.00 -3.97
CA ALA A 160 22.07 12.99 -2.51
C ALA A 160 21.45 11.73 -1.88
N SER A 161 22.30 10.81 -1.41
CA SER A 161 22.58 10.70 0.04
C SER A 161 23.48 9.50 0.34
N SER A 162 24.78 9.76 0.57
CA SER A 162 25.66 8.85 1.28
C SER A 162 26.15 9.56 2.54
N LYS A 163 25.73 9.06 3.71
CA LYS A 163 26.41 9.37 4.98
C LYS A 163 26.61 8.08 5.78
N ASN A 164 27.89 7.84 6.00
CA ASN A 164 28.54 6.83 6.83
C ASN A 164 27.94 6.69 8.24
N LEU A 165 28.02 5.48 8.79
CA LEU A 165 28.32 5.25 10.20
C LEU A 165 29.30 4.09 10.36
N HIS A 166 30.49 4.44 10.83
CA HIS A 166 31.56 3.58 11.35
C HIS A 166 31.37 3.45 12.87
N THR A 167 31.68 2.27 13.43
CA THR A 167 32.34 1.97 14.74
C THR A 167 32.10 0.48 14.97
N GLY A 168 33.10 -0.43 14.93
CA GLY A 168 34.25 -0.60 15.82
C GLY A 168 34.15 -2.04 16.39
N SER A 169 34.86 -3.02 15.86
CA SER A 169 36.22 -3.48 16.20
C SER A 169 36.28 -4.69 17.16
N VAL A 170 37.16 -5.62 16.77
CA VAL A 170 37.90 -6.66 17.54
C VAL A 170 37.35 -8.10 17.52
N SER A 171 37.92 -8.92 16.63
CA SER A 171 38.63 -10.15 17.06
C SER A 171 39.62 -10.62 15.99
N LYS A 172 40.92 -10.56 16.31
CA LYS A 172 42.03 -11.07 15.50
C LYS A 172 42.16 -12.58 15.71
N LYS A 173 41.92 -13.38 14.67
CA LYS A 173 42.56 -14.68 14.35
C LYS A 173 41.85 -15.32 13.14
N ASN A 174 42.44 -15.17 11.95
CA ASN A 174 42.37 -16.04 10.74
C ASN A 174 42.40 -15.21 9.44
N ASP A 175 43.49 -14.48 9.18
CA ASP A 175 43.60 -13.46 8.11
C ASP A 175 43.82 -13.99 6.67
N LYS A 176 43.56 -15.28 6.40
CA LYS A 176 43.65 -15.82 5.03
C LYS A 176 42.34 -16.38 4.47
N ALA A 177 41.37 -16.75 5.30
CA ALA A 177 40.06 -17.22 4.84
C ALA A 177 39.04 -16.08 4.66
N SER A 178 39.27 -14.92 5.27
CA SER A 178 38.33 -13.78 5.23
C SER A 178 38.47 -12.89 3.99
N LYS A 179 39.57 -12.98 3.23
CA LYS A 179 39.77 -12.18 2.01
C LYS A 179 39.17 -12.82 0.74
N ILE A 180 38.94 -14.13 0.73
CA ILE A 180 38.43 -14.85 -0.44
C ILE A 180 36.92 -14.59 -0.62
N ASN A 181 36.17 -14.47 0.48
CA ASN A 181 34.73 -14.23 0.42
C ASN A 181 34.35 -12.83 -0.10
N GLU A 182 35.13 -11.78 0.16
CA GLU A 182 34.71 -10.41 -0.21
C GLU A 182 34.71 -10.17 -1.73
N GLN A 183 35.46 -10.97 -2.50
CA GLN A 183 35.57 -10.81 -3.94
C GLN A 183 34.41 -11.47 -4.70
N THR A 184 33.91 -12.63 -4.25
CA THR A 184 32.78 -13.34 -4.89
C THR A 184 31.47 -12.56 -4.75
N PHE A 185 31.28 -11.85 -3.64
CA PHE A 185 30.07 -11.04 -3.41
C PHE A 185 29.97 -9.78 -4.28
N ASN A 186 31.07 -9.37 -4.92
CA ASN A 186 31.07 -8.21 -5.84
C ASN A 186 30.70 -8.58 -7.28
N GLN A 187 30.34 -9.84 -7.56
CA GLN A 187 29.88 -10.26 -8.88
C GLN A 187 28.57 -9.56 -9.27
N THR A 188 28.49 -9.06 -10.50
CA THR A 188 27.25 -8.50 -11.07
C THR A 188 26.19 -9.58 -11.25
N ILE A 189 24.93 -9.26 -10.98
CA ILE A 189 23.82 -10.21 -11.06
C ILE A 189 23.68 -10.79 -12.48
N THR A 190 23.64 -12.11 -12.56
CA THR A 190 23.47 -12.88 -13.80
C THR A 190 22.00 -13.31 -13.99
N PRO A 191 21.56 -13.61 -15.22
CA PRO A 191 20.20 -14.11 -15.48
C PRO A 191 19.86 -15.41 -14.74
N GLU A 192 20.86 -16.25 -14.47
CA GLU A 192 20.69 -17.49 -13.72
C GLU A 192 20.35 -17.22 -12.25
N MET A 193 21.03 -16.26 -11.62
CA MET A 193 20.71 -15.79 -10.28
C MET A 193 19.27 -15.25 -10.23
N MET A 194 18.87 -14.43 -11.21
CA MET A 194 17.50 -13.91 -11.31
C MET A 194 16.47 -15.03 -11.45
N THR A 195 16.81 -16.08 -12.19
CA THR A 195 15.94 -17.25 -12.36
C THR A 195 15.72 -18.01 -11.05
N ILE A 196 16.75 -18.13 -10.21
CA ILE A 196 16.63 -18.74 -8.87
C ILE A 196 15.69 -17.92 -7.99
N VAL A 197 15.90 -16.61 -7.92
CA VAL A 197 15.03 -15.70 -7.14
C VAL A 197 13.57 -15.79 -7.60
N ARG A 198 13.34 -15.81 -8.91
CA ARG A 198 11.99 -15.90 -9.50
C ARG A 198 11.28 -17.23 -9.20
N ARG A 199 12.00 -18.33 -9.04
CA ARG A 199 11.39 -19.65 -8.73
C ARG A 199 10.80 -19.71 -7.33
N ASN A 200 11.22 -18.82 -6.42
CA ASN A 200 10.71 -18.82 -5.06
C ASN A 200 9.38 -18.06 -4.95
N HIS A 201 8.31 -18.80 -4.66
CA HIS A 201 6.96 -18.25 -4.56
C HIS A 201 6.80 -17.19 -3.44
N ARG A 202 7.59 -17.26 -2.35
CA ARG A 202 7.52 -16.27 -1.26
C ARG A 202 8.08 -14.93 -1.74
N VAL A 203 9.20 -14.96 -2.46
CA VAL A 203 9.77 -13.77 -3.10
C VAL A 203 8.81 -13.21 -4.13
N VAL A 204 8.26 -14.05 -5.01
CA VAL A 204 7.28 -13.62 -6.02
C VAL A 204 6.05 -12.99 -5.37
N ARG A 205 5.57 -13.50 -4.24
CA ARG A 205 4.42 -12.91 -3.55
C ARG A 205 4.74 -11.56 -2.89
N LYS A 206 5.98 -11.36 -2.43
CA LYS A 206 6.44 -10.17 -1.70
C LYS A 206 7.45 -9.32 -2.48
N TRP A 207 7.41 -9.38 -3.81
CA TRP A 207 8.41 -8.73 -4.67
C TRP A 207 8.49 -7.21 -4.45
N SER A 208 7.37 -6.57 -4.07
CA SER A 208 7.36 -5.13 -3.80
C SER A 208 8.19 -4.75 -2.58
N THR A 209 8.21 -5.59 -1.54
CA THR A 209 9.01 -5.31 -0.34
C THR A 209 10.49 -5.44 -0.65
N LEU A 210 10.88 -6.47 -1.43
CA LEU A 210 12.23 -6.62 -1.96
C LEU A 210 12.63 -5.37 -2.77
N ALA A 211 11.75 -4.87 -3.64
CA ALA A 211 12.01 -3.64 -4.40
C ALA A 211 12.27 -2.43 -3.49
N HIS A 212 11.55 -2.28 -2.38
CA HIS A 212 11.78 -1.18 -1.43
C HIS A 212 13.16 -1.26 -0.77
N ILE A 213 13.61 -2.47 -0.38
CA ILE A 213 14.94 -2.68 0.23
C ILE A 213 16.07 -2.45 -0.77
N LEU A 214 15.83 -2.79 -2.02
CA LEU A 214 16.74 -2.46 -3.13
C LEU A 214 16.72 -0.97 -3.51
N GLY A 215 15.91 -0.13 -2.84
CA GLY A 215 15.81 1.30 -3.13
C GLY A 215 15.00 1.63 -4.39
N MET A 216 14.25 0.67 -4.91
CA MET A 216 13.52 0.74 -6.19
C MET A 216 12.03 1.04 -6.02
N THR A 217 11.65 1.77 -4.96
CA THR A 217 10.27 2.15 -4.64
C THR A 217 9.50 2.72 -5.83
N LYS A 218 10.16 3.51 -6.70
CA LYS A 218 9.54 4.12 -7.89
C LYS A 218 9.06 3.09 -8.91
N ILE A 219 9.75 1.96 -9.02
CA ILE A 219 9.48 0.92 -10.02
C ILE A 219 8.32 0.02 -9.58
N VAL A 220 8.05 -0.06 -8.28
CA VAL A 220 6.92 -0.81 -7.73
C VAL A 220 5.60 -0.37 -8.35
N HIS A 221 5.37 0.94 -8.45
CA HIS A 221 4.14 1.45 -9.05
C HIS A 221 4.03 1.07 -10.54
N THR A 222 5.11 1.23 -11.31
CA THR A 222 5.16 0.86 -12.72
C THR A 222 4.89 -0.62 -12.95
N LEU A 223 5.50 -1.51 -12.16
CA LEU A 223 5.31 -2.95 -12.28
C LEU A 223 3.91 -3.38 -11.84
N ARG A 224 3.35 -2.80 -10.77
CA ARG A 224 1.94 -3.05 -10.38
C ARG A 224 0.97 -2.64 -11.48
N MET A 225 1.18 -1.48 -12.10
CA MET A 225 0.37 -1.04 -13.24
C MET A 225 0.49 -2.00 -14.42
N ARG A 226 1.69 -2.51 -14.72
CA ARG A 226 1.91 -3.49 -15.78
C ARG A 226 1.20 -4.82 -15.47
N MET A 227 1.30 -5.31 -14.24
CA MET A 227 0.59 -6.50 -13.77
C MET A 227 -0.92 -6.38 -13.96
N VAL A 228 -1.50 -5.23 -13.58
CA VAL A 228 -2.95 -4.99 -13.69
C VAL A 228 -3.40 -4.76 -15.15
N MET A 229 -2.65 -3.96 -15.93
CA MET A 229 -3.07 -3.56 -17.28
C MET A 229 -2.74 -4.59 -18.34
N SER A 230 -1.56 -5.22 -18.26
CA SER A 230 -1.10 -6.23 -19.21
C SER A 230 -1.49 -7.64 -18.81
N GLY A 231 -1.96 -7.85 -17.57
CA GLY A 231 -2.20 -9.19 -17.02
C GLY A 231 -0.91 -10.00 -16.89
N GLU A 232 0.22 -9.33 -16.69
CA GLU A 232 1.50 -10.00 -16.50
C GLU A 232 1.54 -10.75 -15.17
N ASP A 233 2.21 -11.90 -15.17
CA ASP A 233 2.39 -12.70 -13.97
C ASP A 233 3.38 -12.02 -12.99
N ALA A 234 3.18 -12.29 -11.70
CA ALA A 234 4.01 -11.70 -10.64
C ALA A 234 5.49 -12.15 -10.75
N ASP A 235 5.76 -13.33 -11.31
CA ASP A 235 7.11 -13.84 -11.52
C ASP A 235 7.86 -13.06 -12.62
N ALA A 236 7.15 -12.61 -13.67
CA ALA A 236 7.67 -11.68 -14.66
C ALA A 236 8.02 -10.33 -14.03
N CYS A 237 7.20 -9.84 -13.08
CA CYS A 237 7.50 -8.62 -12.33
C CYS A 237 8.82 -8.71 -11.53
N VAL A 238 9.11 -9.85 -10.91
CA VAL A 238 10.40 -10.07 -10.22
C VAL A 238 11.56 -10.00 -11.21
N LEU A 239 11.42 -10.60 -12.38
CA LEU A 239 12.47 -10.55 -13.40
C LEU A 239 12.73 -9.12 -13.86
N TYR A 240 11.67 -8.37 -14.21
CA TYR A 240 11.79 -6.98 -14.62
C TYR A 240 12.36 -6.09 -13.53
N LEU A 241 12.00 -6.33 -12.26
CA LEU A 241 12.58 -5.63 -11.12
C LEU A 241 14.10 -5.82 -11.10
N LEU A 242 14.60 -7.06 -11.21
CA LEU A 242 16.04 -7.34 -11.14
C LEU A 242 16.79 -6.86 -12.38
N GLU A 243 16.19 -6.93 -13.56
CA GLU A 243 16.74 -6.35 -14.80
C GLU A 243 16.89 -4.83 -14.70
N GLU A 244 15.84 -4.15 -14.24
CA GLU A 244 15.84 -2.71 -14.05
C GLU A 244 16.82 -2.29 -12.95
N TRP A 245 16.97 -3.11 -11.90
CA TRP A 245 17.95 -2.86 -10.84
C TRP A 245 19.37 -2.90 -11.38
N LYS A 246 19.68 -3.95 -12.14
CA LYS A 246 20.97 -4.15 -12.80
C LYS A 246 21.27 -3.03 -13.79
N GLY A 247 20.27 -2.56 -14.54
CA GLY A 247 20.41 -1.46 -15.50
C GLY A 247 20.58 -0.09 -14.82
N GLY A 248 19.81 0.18 -13.78
CA GLY A 248 19.77 1.48 -13.09
C GLY A 248 20.93 1.71 -12.13
N GLN A 249 21.38 0.66 -11.43
CA GLN A 249 22.41 0.75 -10.40
C GLN A 249 23.43 -0.39 -10.51
N PRO A 250 24.23 -0.47 -11.59
CA PRO A 250 25.12 -1.60 -11.84
C PRO A 250 26.20 -1.81 -10.77
N LYS A 251 26.56 -0.75 -10.01
CA LYS A 251 27.52 -0.83 -8.89
C LYS A 251 26.93 -1.43 -7.62
N GLU A 252 25.61 -1.27 -7.41
CA GLU A 252 24.91 -1.78 -6.24
C GLU A 252 24.24 -3.12 -6.52
N ALA A 253 23.97 -3.43 -7.80
CA ALA A 253 23.41 -4.68 -8.30
C ALA A 253 24.43 -5.84 -8.28
N THR A 254 24.98 -6.10 -7.10
CA THR A 254 25.92 -7.19 -6.82
C THR A 254 25.21 -8.35 -6.14
N LEU A 255 25.77 -9.56 -6.29
CA LEU A 255 25.30 -10.77 -5.64
C LEU A 255 25.20 -10.60 -4.11
N GLY A 256 26.22 -10.02 -3.47
CA GLY A 256 26.22 -9.79 -2.03
C GLY A 256 25.11 -8.87 -1.56
N ARG A 257 24.81 -7.82 -2.33
CA ARG A 257 23.71 -6.90 -1.98
C ARG A 257 22.35 -7.58 -2.14
N LEU A 258 22.17 -8.39 -3.18
CA LEU A 258 20.95 -9.18 -3.39
C LEU A 258 20.72 -10.17 -2.25
N ILE A 259 21.74 -10.93 -1.86
CA ILE A 259 21.66 -11.87 -0.74
C ILE A 259 21.32 -11.15 0.56
N SER A 260 21.98 -10.01 0.83
CA SER A 260 21.68 -9.22 2.03
C SER A 260 20.23 -8.76 2.07
N ALA A 261 19.70 -8.27 0.94
CA ALA A 261 18.31 -7.85 0.83
C ALA A 261 17.31 -9.02 0.99
N LEU A 262 17.65 -10.20 0.47
CA LEU A 262 16.84 -11.41 0.65
C LEU A 262 16.82 -11.87 2.11
N ARG A 263 17.96 -11.80 2.81
CA ARG A 263 18.04 -12.14 4.25
C ARG A 263 17.29 -11.14 5.12
N GLU A 264 17.30 -9.85 4.76
CA GLU A 264 16.54 -8.80 5.45
C GLU A 264 15.02 -9.07 5.43
N GLU A 265 14.51 -9.70 4.37
CA GLU A 265 13.10 -10.12 4.23
C GLU A 265 12.84 -11.59 4.62
N GLU A 266 13.80 -12.24 5.27
CA GLU A 266 13.68 -13.63 5.74
C GLU A 266 13.49 -14.67 4.61
N PHE A 267 14.00 -14.38 3.41
CA PHE A 267 14.11 -15.32 2.29
C PHE A 267 15.44 -16.08 2.32
N ASN A 268 15.76 -16.66 3.48
CA ASN A 268 17.03 -17.34 3.73
C ASN A 268 17.25 -18.53 2.80
N ASP A 269 16.19 -19.25 2.42
CA ASP A 269 16.24 -20.37 1.49
C ASP A 269 16.80 -19.98 0.11
N VAL A 270 16.38 -18.84 -0.42
CA VAL A 270 16.87 -18.32 -1.71
C VAL A 270 18.28 -17.76 -1.57
N ALA A 271 18.54 -17.06 -0.46
CA ALA A 271 19.87 -16.52 -0.17
C ALA A 271 20.92 -17.63 -0.09
N ASP A 272 20.61 -18.71 0.63
CA ASP A 272 21.50 -19.86 0.82
C ASP A 272 21.72 -20.61 -0.52
N GLU A 273 20.67 -20.79 -1.35
CA GLU A 273 20.82 -21.39 -2.69
C GLU A 273 21.74 -20.56 -3.61
N LEU A 274 21.64 -19.23 -3.54
CA LEU A 274 22.52 -18.34 -4.30
C LEU A 274 23.97 -18.39 -3.80
N GLU A 275 24.18 -18.41 -2.48
CA GLU A 275 25.51 -18.56 -1.89
C GLU A 275 26.14 -19.90 -2.28
N GLU A 276 25.41 -21.00 -2.14
CA GLU A 276 25.92 -22.34 -2.47
C GLU A 276 26.35 -22.45 -3.94
N LYS A 277 25.54 -21.92 -4.86
CA LYS A 277 25.80 -22.03 -6.31
C LYS A 277 26.87 -21.08 -6.83
N PHE A 278 26.97 -19.87 -6.28
CA PHE A 278 27.80 -18.82 -6.90
C PHE A 278 28.93 -18.32 -6.00
N ALA A 279 28.88 -18.51 -4.68
CA ALA A 279 29.95 -18.06 -3.78
C ALA A 279 31.13 -19.04 -3.68
N LEU A 280 30.96 -20.31 -4.08
CA LEU A 280 31.95 -21.38 -3.89
C LEU A 280 32.85 -21.66 -5.11
N ILE A 281 32.75 -20.90 -6.21
CA ILE A 281 33.40 -21.26 -7.48
C ILE A 281 34.93 -21.01 -7.51
N ASP A 282 35.53 -20.36 -6.51
CA ASP A 282 36.85 -19.73 -6.71
C ASP A 282 38.11 -20.59 -6.47
N ASP A 283 38.04 -21.88 -6.14
CA ASP A 283 39.26 -22.64 -5.73
C ASP A 283 39.54 -23.98 -6.45
N SER A 284 38.72 -24.46 -7.39
CA SER A 284 38.92 -25.80 -7.98
C SER A 284 39.35 -25.87 -9.45
N GLU A 285 39.53 -24.75 -10.15
CA GLU A 285 39.95 -24.73 -11.58
C GLU A 285 41.18 -23.84 -11.86
N GLN A 286 42.20 -23.90 -11.00
CA GLN A 286 43.57 -23.46 -11.36
C GLN A 286 44.54 -24.64 -11.38
#